data_AF-A0A382R0P5-F1
#
_entry.id   AF-A0A382R0P5-F1
#
_cell.length_a   1.000
_cell.length_b   1.000
_cell.length_c   1.000
_cell.angle_alpha   90.00
_cell.angle_beta   90.00
_cell.angle_gamma   90.00
#
_symmetry.space_group_name_H-M   'P 1'
#
loop_
_entity.id
_entity.type
_entity.pdbx_description
1 polymer ?
#
loop_
_entity_poly.entity_id
_entity_poly.type
_entity_poly.pdbx_seq_one_letter_code
_entity_poly.pdbx_strand_id
1 'polypeptide(L)'
;MAGTLITDEVMALIGQETTPERNRFPISDEMAWDVADAIQDPNPLYTDPEKAQKSRFGGLMCPPLATWKDIAPPIGYFGAGQESHFQVPLPFNSYGLNGGID
;
A
#
# COMPACT_ATOMS: atom_id res chain seq x y z
N MET A 1 21.27 31.02 -13.72
CA MET A 1 20.46 30.09 -14.54
C MET A 1 19.93 29.04 -13.59
N ALA A 2 18.61 28.93 -13.42
CA ALA A 2 18.04 27.84 -12.63
C ALA A 2 18.31 26.54 -13.40
N GLY A 3 19.08 25.62 -12.81
CA GLY A 3 19.33 24.31 -13.40
C GLY A 3 18.02 23.55 -13.58
N THR A 4 17.96 22.67 -14.57
CA THR A 4 16.81 21.78 -14.76
C THR A 4 16.69 20.87 -13.54
N LEU A 5 15.47 20.67 -13.02
CA LEU A 5 15.21 19.71 -11.92
C LEU A 5 15.51 18.26 -12.32
N ILE A 6 15.66 18.00 -13.62
CA ILE A 6 16.10 16.73 -14.17
C ILE A 6 17.62 16.83 -14.37
N THR A 7 18.38 16.17 -13.50
CA THR A 7 19.84 16.08 -13.59
C THR A 7 20.23 15.03 -14.63
N ASP A 8 21.50 15.05 -15.05
CA ASP A 8 22.05 14.02 -15.95
C ASP A 8 21.91 12.61 -15.34
N GLU A 9 22.02 12.49 -14.02
CA GLU A 9 21.80 11.24 -13.27
C GLU A 9 20.35 10.75 -13.41
N VAL A 10 19.36 11.65 -13.27
CA VAL A 10 17.94 11.31 -13.44
C VAL A 10 17.64 10.97 -14.89
N MET A 11 18.20 11.71 -15.85
CA MET A 11 18.08 11.40 -17.28
C MET A 11 18.61 10.00 -17.61
N ALA A 12 19.70 9.57 -16.98
CA ALA A 12 20.29 8.25 -17.22
C ALA A 12 19.41 7.07 -16.76
N LEU A 13 18.42 7.32 -15.90
CA LEU A 13 17.46 6.31 -15.42
C LEU A 13 16.29 6.09 -16.39
N ILE A 14 16.01 7.04 -17.29
CA ILE A 14 14.86 6.96 -18.20
C ILE A 14 15.09 5.88 -19.26
N GLY A 15 14.10 5.00 -19.44
CA GLY A 15 14.16 3.92 -20.43
C GLY A 15 14.97 2.69 -20.00
N GLN A 16 15.48 2.68 -18.76
CA GLN A 16 16.09 1.50 -18.16
C GLN A 16 15.00 0.55 -17.67
N GLU A 17 15.09 -0.73 -18.02
CA GLU A 17 14.27 -1.76 -17.41
C GLU A 17 14.78 -2.07 -16.00
N THR A 18 13.88 -2.16 -15.02
CA THR A 18 14.21 -2.64 -13.69
C THR A 18 13.92 -4.13 -13.57
N THR A 19 14.57 -4.79 -12.60
CA THR A 19 14.25 -6.17 -12.27
C THR A 19 12.77 -6.26 -11.84
N PRO A 20 11.97 -7.18 -12.41
CA PRO A 20 10.59 -7.35 -12.00
C PRO A 20 10.49 -7.70 -10.52
N GLU A 21 9.70 -6.92 -9.78
CA GLU A 21 9.38 -7.21 -8.39
C GLU A 21 8.21 -8.19 -8.30
N ARG A 22 8.24 -9.07 -7.30
CA ARG A 22 7.16 -9.99 -6.98
C ARG A 22 6.71 -9.74 -5.55
N ASN A 23 5.41 -9.79 -5.34
CA ASN A 23 4.84 -9.74 -4.00
C ASN A 23 5.43 -10.85 -3.13
N ARG A 24 5.60 -10.56 -1.84
CA ARG A 24 6.13 -11.51 -0.87
C ARG A 24 5.14 -12.64 -0.62
N PHE A 25 3.85 -12.31 -0.66
CA PHE A 25 2.75 -13.25 -0.43
C PHE A 25 1.80 -13.30 -1.63
N PRO A 26 1.11 -14.43 -1.87
CA PRO A 26 -0.01 -14.46 -2.79
C PRO A 26 -1.13 -13.54 -2.27
N ILE A 27 -1.97 -13.08 -3.19
CA ILE A 27 -3.20 -12.35 -2.83
C ILE A 27 -4.08 -13.30 -2.00
N SER A 28 -4.49 -12.84 -0.82
CA SER A 28 -5.39 -13.57 0.08
C SER A 28 -6.76 -12.88 0.19
N ASP A 29 -7.75 -13.59 0.72
CA ASP A 29 -9.09 -13.07 0.96
C ASP A 29 -9.07 -11.92 1.96
N GLU A 30 -8.24 -12.00 3.00
CA GLU A 30 -8.07 -10.94 4.00
C GLU A 30 -7.51 -9.65 3.37
N MET A 31 -6.61 -9.78 2.39
CA MET A 31 -6.11 -8.62 1.65
C MET A 31 -7.20 -7.99 0.78
N ALA A 32 -8.07 -8.81 0.16
CA ALA A 32 -9.19 -8.32 -0.62
C ALA A 32 -10.19 -7.54 0.26
N TRP A 33 -10.51 -8.07 1.45
CA TRP A 33 -11.37 -7.41 2.44
C TRP A 33 -10.79 -6.09 2.93
N ASP A 34 -9.54 -6.10 3.40
CA ASP A 34 -8.88 -4.91 3.93
C ASP A 34 -8.84 -3.77 2.91
N VAL A 35 -8.54 -4.08 1.65
CA VAL A 35 -8.53 -3.05 0.60
C VAL A 35 -9.95 -2.60 0.24
N ALA A 36 -10.93 -3.52 0.15
CA ALA A 36 -12.31 -3.17 -0.14
C ALA A 36 -12.91 -2.23 0.93
N ASP A 37 -12.61 -2.51 2.20
CA ASP A 37 -13.02 -1.66 3.33
C ASP A 37 -12.31 -0.30 3.28
N ALA A 38 -10.99 -0.28 3.03
CA ALA A 38 -10.21 0.96 2.97
C ALA A 38 -10.69 1.92 1.88
N ILE A 39 -11.09 1.40 0.72
CA ILE A 39 -11.62 2.20 -0.39
C ILE A 39 -13.14 2.36 -0.35
N GLN A 40 -13.80 1.70 0.61
CA GLN A 40 -15.26 1.65 0.76
C GLN A 40 -15.98 1.23 -0.54
N ASP A 41 -15.43 0.26 -1.28
CA ASP A 41 -16.05 -0.26 -2.51
C ASP A 41 -17.02 -1.40 -2.14
N PRO A 42 -18.34 -1.23 -2.35
CA PRO A 42 -19.35 -2.19 -1.94
C PRO A 42 -19.49 -3.37 -2.92
N ASN A 43 -18.59 -3.54 -3.89
CA ASN A 43 -18.67 -4.64 -4.84
C ASN A 43 -18.62 -5.99 -4.09
N PRO A 44 -19.68 -6.80 -4.17
CA PRO A 44 -19.78 -8.04 -3.41
C PRO A 44 -18.78 -9.11 -3.87
N LEU A 45 -18.15 -8.95 -5.04
CA LEU A 45 -17.08 -9.84 -5.46
C LEU A 45 -15.81 -9.70 -4.62
N TYR A 46 -15.72 -8.65 -3.80
CA TYR A 46 -14.59 -8.43 -2.90
C TYR A 46 -14.90 -8.86 -1.47
N THR A 47 -16.17 -8.95 -1.07
CA THR A 47 -16.58 -9.13 0.33
C THR A 47 -17.51 -10.31 0.59
N ASP A 48 -18.15 -10.88 -0.43
CA ASP A 48 -19.09 -12.02 -0.31
C ASP A 48 -18.50 -13.26 -1.01
N PRO A 49 -17.90 -14.20 -0.26
CA PRO A 49 -17.33 -15.42 -0.82
C PRO A 49 -18.32 -16.26 -1.60
N GLU A 50 -19.58 -16.35 -1.16
CA GLU A 50 -20.57 -17.19 -1.86
C GLU A 50 -20.95 -16.60 -3.21
N LYS A 51 -21.16 -15.29 -3.27
CA LYS A 51 -21.48 -14.59 -4.51
C LYS A 51 -20.29 -14.57 -5.45
N ALA A 52 -19.08 -14.42 -4.92
CA ALA A 52 -17.85 -14.50 -5.68
C ALA A 52 -17.62 -15.92 -6.25
N GLN A 53 -17.89 -16.98 -5.47
CA GLN A 53 -17.82 -18.38 -5.91
C GLN A 53 -18.79 -18.70 -7.05
N LYS A 54 -20.00 -18.14 -7.01
CA LYS A 54 -21.04 -18.30 -8.05
C LYS A 54 -20.79 -17.42 -9.28
N SER A 55 -19.83 -16.50 -9.23
CA SER A 55 -19.47 -15.66 -10.35
C SER A 55 -18.59 -16.41 -11.37
N ARG A 56 -18.37 -15.82 -12.54
CA ARG A 56 -17.42 -16.35 -13.54
C ARG A 56 -15.97 -16.46 -13.05
N PHE A 57 -15.65 -15.80 -11.94
CA PHE A 57 -14.30 -15.74 -11.37
C PHE A 57 -14.05 -16.86 -10.35
N GLY A 58 -15.10 -17.50 -9.84
CA GLY A 58 -14.99 -18.72 -9.04
C GLY A 58 -14.36 -18.55 -7.65
N GLY A 59 -14.27 -17.32 -7.14
CA GLY A 59 -13.70 -16.99 -5.83
C GLY A 59 -13.67 -15.48 -5.61
N LEU A 60 -13.30 -15.07 -4.39
CA LEU A 60 -13.11 -13.65 -4.07
C LEU A 60 -12.07 -13.02 -5.00
N MET A 61 -12.34 -11.78 -5.39
CA MET A 61 -11.40 -10.97 -6.12
C MET A 61 -10.82 -9.90 -5.21
N CYS A 62 -9.54 -9.62 -5.38
CA CYS A 62 -8.96 -8.42 -4.81
C CYS A 62 -9.34 -7.21 -5.70
N PRO A 63 -9.69 -6.05 -5.11
CA PRO A 63 -9.93 -4.83 -5.89
C PRO A 63 -8.78 -4.56 -6.87
N PRO A 64 -9.03 -4.26 -8.16
CA PRO A 64 -7.96 -4.11 -9.16
C PRO A 64 -6.91 -3.03 -8.85
N LEU A 65 -7.25 -2.04 -8.01
CA LEU A 65 -6.33 -0.99 -7.58
C LEU A 65 -5.43 -1.41 -6.40
N ALA A 66 -5.58 -2.64 -5.88
CA ALA A 66 -4.76 -3.22 -4.82
C ALA A 66 -3.34 -3.61 -5.30
N THR A 67 -2.66 -2.71 -6.00
CA THR A 67 -1.32 -2.96 -6.57
C THR A 67 -0.20 -2.62 -5.60
N TRP A 68 -0.50 -2.13 -4.39
CA TRP A 68 0.48 -1.35 -3.60
C TRP A 68 1.01 -2.03 -2.34
N LYS A 69 0.45 -3.18 -1.91
CA LYS A 69 0.73 -3.65 -0.54
C LYS A 69 2.16 -4.17 -0.32
N ASP A 70 2.88 -4.53 -1.38
CA ASP A 70 4.24 -5.09 -1.31
C ASP A 70 5.27 -4.41 -2.25
N ILE A 71 4.89 -3.43 -3.08
CA ILE A 71 5.82 -2.69 -3.97
C ILE A 71 6.42 -1.46 -3.26
N ALA A 72 6.56 -1.55 -1.94
CA ALA A 72 7.40 -0.60 -1.24
C ALA A 72 8.84 -1.14 -1.32
N PRO A 73 9.86 -0.30 -1.62
CA PRO A 73 11.24 -0.69 -1.31
C PRO A 73 11.26 -1.19 0.14
N PRO A 74 12.08 -2.19 0.50
CA PRO A 74 12.07 -2.74 1.86
C PRO A 74 12.09 -1.58 2.84
N ILE A 75 10.92 -1.30 3.42
CA ILE A 75 10.82 -0.27 4.42
C ILE A 75 11.48 -0.95 5.59
N GLY A 76 12.75 -0.64 5.83
CA GLY A 76 13.49 -1.18 6.99
C GLY A 76 12.82 -0.81 8.32
N TYR A 77 11.73 -0.04 8.29
CA TYR A 77 11.15 0.68 9.40
C TYR A 77 9.71 1.14 9.11
N PHE A 78 8.72 0.27 9.30
CA PHE A 78 7.36 0.72 9.67
C PHE A 78 6.66 -0.42 10.43
N GLY A 79 6.53 -0.24 11.75
CA GLY A 79 5.93 -1.21 12.66
C GLY A 79 6.05 -0.72 14.10
N ALA A 80 4.99 -0.94 14.90
CA ALA A 80 4.87 -0.49 16.28
C ALA A 80 6.13 -0.79 17.11
N GLY A 81 6.75 0.27 17.63
CA GLY A 81 8.01 0.19 18.39
C GLY A 81 9.08 1.22 18.01
N GLN A 82 8.82 2.17 17.10
CA GLN A 82 9.75 3.28 16.86
C GLN A 82 9.54 4.45 17.81
N GLU A 83 10.62 4.93 18.42
CA GLU A 83 10.77 6.30 18.96
C GLU A 83 10.88 7.36 17.84
N SER A 84 10.18 7.19 16.72
CA SER A 84 10.17 8.21 15.66
C SER A 84 9.18 9.30 16.04
N HIS A 85 9.68 10.36 16.68
CA HIS A 85 8.92 11.58 16.92
C HIS A 85 8.75 12.33 15.59
N PHE A 86 7.59 12.16 14.94
CA PHE A 86 7.20 13.04 13.85
C PHE A 86 6.79 14.38 14.45
N GLN A 87 7.73 15.32 14.52
CA GLN A 87 7.47 16.64 15.11
C GLN A 87 6.70 17.50 14.11
N VAL A 88 5.38 17.39 14.14
CA VAL A 88 4.48 18.33 13.47
C VAL A 88 4.65 19.68 14.19
N PRO A 89 4.86 20.81 13.48
CA PRO A 89 5.00 22.13 14.09
C PRO A 89 3.63 22.66 14.56
N LEU A 90 2.97 21.88 15.40
CA LEU A 90 1.79 22.30 16.13
C LEU A 90 2.25 22.96 17.44
N PRO A 91 1.50 23.94 17.97
CA PRO A 91 1.81 24.55 19.27
C PRO A 91 1.62 23.59 20.46
N PHE A 92 1.37 22.30 20.20
CA PHE A 92 1.23 21.23 21.17
C PHE A 92 1.79 19.92 20.57
N ASN A 93 2.32 19.05 21.42
CA ASN A 93 2.78 17.73 21.00
C ASN A 93 1.59 16.88 20.56
N SER A 94 1.55 16.47 19.29
CA SER A 94 0.59 15.47 18.81
C SER A 94 1.22 14.09 18.85
N TYR A 95 0.76 13.24 19.75
CA TYR A 95 1.06 11.82 19.68
C TYR A 95 0.15 11.22 18.61
N GLY A 96 0.74 10.65 17.56
CA GLY A 96 -0.03 9.90 16.57
C GLY A 96 -0.76 8.76 17.25
N LEU A 97 -2.06 8.64 17.00
CA LEU A 97 -2.90 7.52 17.42
C LEU A 97 -2.48 6.24 16.68
N ASN A 98 -1.32 5.68 17.01
CA ASN A 98 -1.09 4.25 16.85
C ASN A 98 -1.62 3.59 18.11
N GLY A 99 -2.85 3.07 18.03
CA GLY A 99 -3.59 2.50 19.15
C GLY A 99 -2.88 1.33 19.84
N GLY A 100 -1.98 1.64 20.77
CA GLY A 100 -1.67 0.82 21.91
C GLY A 100 -2.46 1.36 23.08
N ILE A 101 -3.47 0.61 23.51
CA ILE A 101 -4.10 0.80 24.82
C ILE A 101 -3.13 0.22 25.86
N ASP A 102 -2.86 0.96 26.93
CA ASP A 102 -2.13 0.44 28.11
C ASP A 102 -2.95 -0.67 28.81
#